data_AF-A0A7C5PR00-F1
#
_entry.id   AF-A0A7C5PR00-F1
#
_cell.length_a   1.000
_cell.length_b   1.000
_cell.length_c   1.000
_cell.angle_alpha   90.00
_cell.angle_beta   90.00
_cell.angle_gamma   90.00
#
_symmetry.space_group_name_H-M   'P 1'
#
loop_
_entity.id
_entity.type
_entity.pdbx_description
1 polymer ?
#
loop_
_entity_poly.entity_id
_entity_poly.type
_entity_poly.pdbx_seq_one_letter_code
_entity_poly.pdbx_strand_id
1 'polypeptide(L)'
;MKTAQRTRGLFFLAPLFQVSLFLVPLCLVLLSPAGACQQKTGEDFLQRAGANRPVVEAFLSELKKEGKGSQKLEAARFLLRWMPTSDLATLSGEQLRSNLKLAFEAREKMPWGRKVPWPLFVHYVLPHRFAQEKADSWRARLWPDLREL
;
A
#
# COMPACT_ATOMS: atom_id res chain seq x y z
N MET A 1 0.80 -52.78 -69.76
CA MET A 1 2.23 -53.13 -69.59
C MET A 1 2.94 -52.02 -68.84
N LYS A 2 3.27 -52.26 -67.57
CA LYS A 2 4.47 -51.83 -66.82
C LYS A 2 4.28 -52.29 -65.36
N THR A 3 5.07 -53.29 -65.01
CA THR A 3 5.32 -53.90 -63.70
C THR A 3 6.00 -52.93 -62.75
N ALA A 4 5.77 -53.04 -61.43
CA ALA A 4 6.81 -53.45 -60.47
C ALA A 4 6.53 -53.03 -59.00
N GLN A 5 6.76 -54.00 -58.13
CA GLN A 5 7.32 -53.92 -56.77
C GLN A 5 6.56 -53.23 -55.63
N ARG A 6 5.76 -54.09 -55.01
CA ARG A 6 5.66 -54.34 -53.56
C ARG A 6 7.02 -54.27 -52.84
N THR A 7 7.16 -53.36 -51.87
CA THR A 7 8.12 -53.49 -50.77
C THR A 7 7.38 -53.51 -49.44
N ARG A 8 7.50 -54.65 -48.74
CA ARG A 8 7.07 -54.83 -47.36
C ARG A 8 8.17 -54.27 -46.46
N GLY A 9 7.89 -53.20 -45.74
CA GLY A 9 8.68 -52.76 -44.59
C GLY A 9 7.89 -53.09 -43.33
N LEU A 10 8.35 -54.10 -42.60
CA LEU A 10 7.75 -54.63 -41.39
C LEU A 10 8.61 -54.18 -40.19
N PHE A 11 7.95 -53.65 -39.15
CA PHE A 11 8.41 -53.42 -37.77
C PHE A 11 9.73 -52.66 -37.53
N PHE A 12 9.64 -51.49 -36.90
CA PHE A 12 10.58 -51.14 -35.80
C PHE A 12 9.85 -50.38 -34.68
N LEU A 13 10.07 -50.88 -33.47
CA LEU A 13 9.53 -50.45 -32.17
C LEU A 13 9.98 -49.04 -31.77
N ALA A 14 9.10 -48.28 -31.10
CA ALA A 14 9.44 -47.47 -29.91
C ALA A 14 8.21 -46.75 -29.32
N PRO A 15 7.56 -47.28 -28.26
CA PRO A 15 6.58 -46.53 -27.48
C PRO A 15 7.29 -45.86 -26.30
N LEU A 16 8.11 -44.84 -26.53
CA LEU A 16 8.81 -44.12 -25.44
C LEU A 16 8.84 -42.60 -25.62
N PHE A 17 8.05 -42.02 -26.52
CA PHE A 17 8.01 -40.57 -26.75
C PHE A 17 6.75 -39.87 -26.26
N GLN A 18 5.85 -40.57 -25.54
CA GLN A 18 4.60 -39.97 -25.04
C GLN A 18 4.62 -39.61 -23.54
N VAL A 19 5.70 -39.92 -22.81
CA VAL A 19 5.80 -39.66 -21.36
C VAL A 19 6.47 -38.33 -21.02
N SER A 20 7.16 -37.69 -22.00
CA SER A 20 7.88 -36.43 -21.77
C SER A 20 6.96 -35.19 -21.74
N LEU A 21 5.76 -35.24 -22.33
CA LEU A 21 4.88 -34.06 -22.44
C LEU A 21 4.06 -33.76 -21.17
N PHE A 22 4.12 -34.61 -20.15
CA PHE A 22 3.34 -34.44 -18.90
C PHE A 22 4.18 -34.06 -17.67
N LEU A 23 5.50 -33.89 -17.79
CA LEU A 23 6.36 -33.40 -16.69
C LEU A 23 6.67 -31.90 -16.75
N VAL A 24 6.40 -31.23 -17.87
CA VAL A 24 6.64 -29.79 -18.03
C VAL A 24 5.54 -28.89 -17.41
N PRO A 25 4.23 -29.24 -17.33
CA PRO A 25 3.26 -28.32 -16.76
C PRO A 25 3.23 -28.33 -15.22
N LEU A 26 3.88 -29.28 -14.54
CA LEU A 26 3.93 -29.33 -13.07
C LEU A 26 4.87 -28.27 -12.47
N CYS A 27 5.88 -27.80 -13.23
CA CYS A 27 6.76 -26.71 -12.79
C CYS A 27 6.19 -25.31 -13.03
N LEU A 28 5.20 -25.14 -13.93
CA LEU A 28 4.63 -23.82 -14.20
C LEU A 28 3.49 -23.41 -13.24
N VAL A 29 2.90 -24.37 -12.51
CA VAL A 29 1.81 -24.09 -11.56
C VAL A 29 2.33 -23.63 -10.19
N LEU A 30 3.59 -23.94 -9.84
CA LEU A 30 4.22 -23.51 -8.57
C LEU A 30 4.71 -22.05 -8.57
N LEU A 31 4.65 -21.36 -9.71
CA LEU A 31 4.97 -19.93 -9.83
C LEU A 31 3.76 -19.01 -9.65
N SER A 32 2.56 -19.55 -9.35
CA SER A 32 1.47 -18.69 -8.88
C SER A 32 1.84 -18.12 -7.51
N PRO A 33 1.99 -16.79 -7.36
CA PRO A 33 1.98 -16.23 -6.03
C PRO A 33 0.57 -16.47 -5.48
N ALA A 34 0.46 -17.48 -4.62
CA ALA A 34 -0.65 -17.65 -3.70
C ALA A 34 -1.01 -16.26 -3.16
N GLY A 35 -2.31 -15.91 -3.22
CA GLY A 35 -2.83 -14.61 -2.84
C GLY A 35 -2.08 -14.01 -1.64
N ALA A 36 -1.17 -13.08 -1.93
CA ALA A 36 -0.39 -12.46 -0.90
C ALA A 36 -1.32 -11.50 -0.16
N CYS A 37 -1.68 -11.86 1.08
CA CYS A 37 -2.00 -10.85 2.08
C CYS A 37 -0.77 -9.93 2.13
N GLN A 38 -0.85 -8.76 1.47
CA GLN A 38 0.28 -7.85 1.38
C GLN A 38 0.71 -7.49 2.79
N GLN A 39 1.89 -7.96 3.18
CA GLN A 39 2.60 -7.39 4.30
C GLN A 39 2.92 -5.94 3.91
N LYS A 40 2.24 -4.99 4.56
CA LYS A 40 2.53 -3.56 4.45
C LYS A 40 3.94 -3.30 5.01
N THR A 41 4.97 -3.46 4.20
CA THR A 41 6.37 -3.18 4.58
C THR A 41 6.61 -1.66 4.64
N GLY A 42 7.76 -1.25 5.19
CA GLY A 42 8.05 0.09 5.74
C GLY A 42 7.49 1.31 4.99
N GLU A 43 7.42 1.29 3.66
CA GLU A 43 6.88 2.38 2.82
C GLU A 43 6.05 1.89 1.61
N ASP A 44 5.30 0.78 1.73
CA ASP A 44 4.41 0.26 0.66
C ASP A 44 3.43 1.31 0.11
N PHE A 45 3.05 2.28 0.95
CA PHE A 45 2.16 3.38 0.61
C PHE A 45 2.70 4.26 -0.54
N LEU A 46 4.02 4.31 -0.78
CA LEU A 46 4.59 5.08 -1.90
C LEU A 46 4.22 4.46 -3.25
N GLN A 47 4.18 3.13 -3.33
CA GLN A 47 3.72 2.44 -4.53
C GLN A 47 2.20 2.66 -4.72
N ARG A 48 1.44 2.56 -3.62
CA ARG A 48 -0.02 2.74 -3.62
C ARG A 48 -0.44 4.18 -3.97
N ALA A 49 0.40 5.17 -3.71
CA ALA A 49 0.16 6.56 -4.10
C ALA A 49 0.19 6.78 -5.63
N GLY A 50 0.81 5.89 -6.40
CA GLY A 50 0.84 5.98 -7.87
C GLY A 50 1.40 7.33 -8.34
N ALA A 51 0.64 8.04 -9.18
CA ALA A 51 1.02 9.35 -9.70
C ALA A 51 1.18 10.43 -8.61
N ASN A 52 0.55 10.27 -7.44
CA ASN A 52 0.65 11.20 -6.31
C ASN A 52 1.90 10.96 -5.44
N ARG A 53 2.74 9.97 -5.79
CA ARG A 53 3.97 9.66 -5.05
C ARG A 53 4.87 10.88 -4.77
N PRO A 54 5.14 11.80 -5.72
CA PRO A 54 6.00 12.96 -5.46
C PRO A 54 5.46 13.87 -4.33
N VAL A 55 4.14 13.97 -4.19
CA VAL A 55 3.49 14.75 -3.12
C VAL A 55 3.74 14.10 -1.77
N VAL A 56 3.58 12.77 -1.68
CA VAL A 56 3.82 12.00 -0.45
C VAL A 56 5.31 12.04 -0.06
N GLU A 57 6.22 11.93 -1.03
CA GLU A 57 7.66 12.03 -0.80
C GLU A 57 8.06 13.43 -0.33
N ALA A 58 7.52 14.49 -0.95
CA ALA A 58 7.77 15.86 -0.52
C ALA A 58 7.32 16.08 0.93
N PHE A 59 6.11 15.62 1.27
CA PHE A 59 5.58 15.66 2.64
C PHE A 59 6.50 14.96 3.65
N LEU A 60 6.97 13.75 3.34
CA LEU A 60 7.91 13.03 4.21
C LEU A 60 9.28 13.69 4.27
N SER A 61 9.76 14.27 3.17
CA SER A 61 11.08 14.93 3.10
C SER A 61 11.15 16.14 4.01
N GLU A 62 10.06 16.89 4.15
CA GLU A 62 9.96 18.02 5.07
C GLU A 62 10.07 17.55 6.51
N LEU A 63 9.31 16.51 6.89
CA LEU A 63 9.33 15.98 8.25
C LEU A 63 10.68 15.34 8.63
N LYS A 64 11.40 14.79 7.65
CA LYS A 64 12.77 14.26 7.87
C LYS A 64 13.76 15.37 8.26
N LYS A 65 13.52 16.63 7.89
CA LYS A 65 14.34 17.78 8.30
C LYS A 65 14.24 18.05 9.81
N GLU A 66 13.11 17.69 10.44
CA GLU A 66 12.94 17.78 11.90
C GLU A 66 13.70 16.68 12.67
N GLY A 67 14.26 15.68 11.98
CA GLY A 67 15.02 14.58 12.57
C GLY A 67 14.40 13.19 12.33
N LYS A 68 15.24 12.16 12.25
CA LYS A 68 14.82 10.77 11.91
C LYS A 68 13.87 10.14 12.93
N GLY A 69 13.89 10.60 14.18
CA GLY A 69 13.07 10.10 15.29
C GLY A 69 11.93 11.03 15.69
N SER A 70 11.53 11.99 14.85
CA SER A 70 10.45 12.91 15.22
C SER A 70 9.12 12.18 15.31
N GLN A 71 8.34 12.44 16.37
CA GLN A 71 6.99 11.88 16.53
C GLN A 71 6.08 12.22 15.34
N LYS A 72 6.26 13.40 14.74
CA LYS A 72 5.52 13.79 13.53
C LYS A 72 5.86 12.89 12.33
N LEU A 73 7.13 12.54 12.13
CA LEU A 73 7.52 11.61 11.07
C LEU A 73 6.95 10.21 11.31
N GLU A 74 6.98 9.73 12.55
CA GLU A 74 6.38 8.44 12.94
C GLU A 74 4.87 8.44 12.69
N ALA A 75 4.16 9.48 13.16
CA ALA A 75 2.73 9.68 12.92
C ALA A 75 2.40 9.76 11.42
N ALA A 76 3.16 10.54 10.64
CA ALA A 76 2.95 10.64 9.20
C ALA A 76 3.11 9.29 8.49
N ARG A 77 4.13 8.51 8.86
CA ARG A 77 4.32 7.14 8.32
C ARG A 77 3.18 6.22 8.71
N PHE A 78 2.73 6.31 9.96
CA PHE A 78 1.57 5.54 10.43
C PHE A 78 0.32 5.89 9.62
N LEU A 79 0.01 7.17 9.49
CA LEU A 79 -1.12 7.68 8.72
C LEU A 79 -1.08 7.16 7.27
N LEU A 80 0.04 7.31 6.57
CA LEU A 80 0.18 6.90 5.17
C LEU A 80 0.08 5.39 4.98
N ARG A 81 0.64 4.59 5.89
CA ARG A 81 0.55 3.11 5.85
C ARG A 81 -0.91 2.63 5.89
N TRP A 82 -1.72 3.28 6.72
CA TRP A 82 -3.12 2.89 6.95
C TRP A 82 -4.14 3.64 6.09
N MET A 83 -3.73 4.71 5.42
CA MET A 83 -4.55 5.46 4.49
C MET A 83 -5.02 4.59 3.32
N PRO A 84 -6.30 4.65 2.91
CA PRO A 84 -6.80 3.96 1.72
C PRO A 84 -6.09 4.41 0.43
N THR A 85 -5.96 3.52 -0.54
CA THR A 85 -5.26 3.80 -1.80
C THR A 85 -5.90 4.95 -2.57
N SER A 86 -7.23 5.09 -2.53
CA SER A 86 -7.96 6.22 -3.14
C SER A 86 -7.49 7.57 -2.60
N ASP A 87 -7.20 7.65 -1.31
CA ASP A 87 -6.84 8.89 -0.64
C ASP A 87 -5.34 9.17 -0.82
N LEU A 88 -4.51 8.12 -0.79
CA LEU A 88 -3.09 8.24 -1.14
C LEU A 88 -2.89 8.80 -2.56
N ALA A 89 -3.78 8.43 -3.50
CA ALA A 89 -3.73 8.88 -4.88
C ALA A 89 -4.28 10.30 -5.11
N THR A 90 -5.02 10.88 -4.15
CA THR A 90 -5.79 12.11 -4.38
C THR A 90 -5.54 13.23 -3.37
N LEU A 91 -5.16 12.92 -2.13
CA LEU A 91 -4.91 13.94 -1.12
C LEU A 91 -3.74 14.85 -1.49
N SER A 92 -3.96 16.16 -1.36
CA SER A 92 -2.92 17.15 -1.60
C SER A 92 -1.93 17.18 -0.44
N GLY A 93 -0.72 17.66 -0.72
CA GLY A 93 0.29 17.86 0.32
C GLY A 93 -0.18 18.86 1.39
N GLU A 94 -1.00 19.84 1.04
CA GLU A 94 -1.59 20.78 2.00
C GLU A 94 -2.55 20.06 2.96
N GLN A 95 -3.42 19.18 2.45
CA GLN A 95 -4.32 18.39 3.28
C GLN A 95 -3.54 17.49 4.25
N LEU A 96 -2.48 16.82 3.79
CA LEU A 96 -1.61 15.99 4.64
C LEU A 96 -0.93 16.81 5.75
N ARG A 97 -0.35 17.96 5.41
CA ARG A 97 0.34 18.85 6.36
C ARG A 97 -0.63 19.45 7.37
N SER A 98 -1.76 19.98 6.89
CA SER A 98 -2.80 20.58 7.72
C SER A 98 -3.36 19.55 8.71
N ASN A 99 -3.64 18.34 8.23
CA ASN A 99 -4.10 17.23 9.06
C ASN A 99 -3.14 16.92 10.20
N LEU A 100 -1.86 16.70 9.87
CA LEU A 100 -0.82 16.37 10.85
C LEU A 100 -0.63 17.53 11.84
N LYS A 101 -0.50 18.76 11.34
CA LYS A 101 -0.31 19.96 12.16
C LYS A 101 -1.42 20.10 13.20
N LEU A 102 -2.67 20.09 12.77
CA LEU A 102 -3.83 20.30 13.64
C LEU A 102 -4.04 19.14 14.61
N ALA A 103 -3.74 17.90 14.22
CA ALA A 103 -3.77 16.77 15.15
C ALA A 103 -2.74 16.93 16.30
N PHE A 104 -1.53 17.39 15.99
CA PHE A 104 -0.52 17.69 17.01
C PHE A 104 -0.88 18.92 17.85
N GLU A 105 -1.46 19.95 17.24
CA GLU A 105 -1.92 21.14 17.95
C GLU A 105 -3.04 20.79 18.94
N ALA A 106 -4.00 19.94 18.55
CA ALA A 106 -5.03 19.41 19.45
C ALA A 106 -4.41 18.60 20.59
N ARG A 107 -3.42 17.74 20.29
CA ARG A 107 -2.70 16.96 21.31
C ARG A 107 -2.00 17.85 22.33
N GLU A 108 -1.44 18.97 21.88
CA GLU A 108 -0.70 19.89 22.74
C GLU A 108 -1.59 20.77 23.60
N LYS A 109 -2.63 21.36 22.97
CA LYS A 109 -3.43 22.44 23.56
C LYS A 109 -4.68 21.97 24.30
N MET A 110 -5.22 20.80 23.95
CA MET A 110 -6.49 20.36 24.55
C MET A 110 -6.30 19.76 25.94
N PRO A 111 -7.23 19.99 26.89
CA PRO A 111 -7.17 19.40 28.24
C PRO A 111 -7.05 17.87 28.25
N TRP A 112 -7.59 17.22 27.23
CA TRP A 112 -7.51 15.77 27.02
C TRP A 112 -6.28 15.35 26.20
N GLY A 113 -5.71 16.24 25.38
CA GLY A 113 -4.72 15.90 24.34
C GLY A 113 -3.48 15.18 24.87
N ARG A 114 -2.85 15.73 25.92
CA ARG A 114 -1.66 15.13 26.55
C ARG A 114 -1.96 13.86 27.34
N LYS A 115 -3.22 13.64 27.74
CA LYS A 115 -3.66 12.44 28.48
C LYS A 115 -3.86 11.24 27.55
N VAL A 116 -3.98 11.46 26.24
CA VAL A 116 -4.14 10.37 25.26
C VAL A 116 -2.80 9.65 25.05
N PRO A 117 -2.70 8.34 25.35
CA PRO A 117 -1.52 7.53 25.05
C PRO A 117 -1.17 7.54 23.56
N TRP A 118 0.12 7.39 23.24
CA TRP A 118 0.60 7.41 21.85
C TRP A 118 -0.14 6.46 20.90
N PRO A 119 -0.38 5.17 21.25
CA PRO A 119 -1.11 4.27 20.37
C PRO A 119 -2.53 4.76 20.07
N LEU A 120 -3.23 5.31 21.06
CA LEU A 120 -4.58 5.84 20.85
C LEU A 120 -4.57 7.12 20.01
N PHE A 121 -3.55 7.96 20.15
CA PHE A 121 -3.40 9.17 19.34
C PHE A 121 -3.31 8.84 17.85
N VAL A 122 -2.40 7.94 17.46
CA VAL A 122 -2.20 7.62 16.03
C VAL A 122 -3.38 6.87 15.41
N HIS A 123 -4.17 6.13 16.21
CA HIS A 123 -5.33 5.39 15.73
C HIS A 123 -6.64 6.20 15.73
N TYR A 124 -6.84 7.12 16.68
CA TYR A 124 -8.14 7.76 16.90
C TYR A 124 -8.13 9.28 16.78
N VAL A 125 -6.97 9.93 16.95
CA VAL A 125 -6.86 11.40 16.90
C VAL A 125 -6.19 11.89 15.63
N LEU A 126 -5.32 11.09 15.02
CA LEU A 126 -4.57 11.42 13.80
C LEU A 126 -5.29 11.18 12.46
N PRO A 127 -6.13 10.14 12.26
CA PRO A 127 -6.65 9.78 10.94
C PRO A 127 -7.41 10.91 10.25
N HIS A 128 -7.17 11.11 8.95
CA HIS A 128 -7.75 12.22 8.17
C HIS A 128 -9.25 12.10 7.93
N ARG A 129 -9.84 10.91 8.10
CA ARG A 129 -11.28 10.68 8.00
C ARG A 129 -11.72 9.50 8.87
N PHE A 130 -13.03 9.39 9.07
CA PHE A 130 -13.65 8.25 9.73
C PHE A 130 -14.31 7.32 8.69
N ALA A 131 -14.07 6.01 8.82
CA ALA A 131 -14.70 4.96 8.01
C ALA A 131 -14.76 5.26 6.50
N GLN A 132 -15.96 5.25 5.92
CA GLN A 132 -16.22 5.45 4.48
C GLN A 132 -16.59 6.89 4.11
N GLU A 133 -16.43 7.84 5.03
CA GLU A 133 -16.70 9.24 4.72
C GLU A 133 -15.75 9.77 3.65
N LYS A 134 -16.17 10.83 2.97
CA LYS A 134 -15.30 11.56 2.04
C LYS A 134 -14.14 12.18 2.82
N ALA A 135 -12.93 12.06 2.29
CA ALA A 135 -11.79 12.79 2.84
C ALA A 135 -12.01 14.30 2.69
N ASP A 136 -11.97 15.03 3.80
CA ASP A 136 -12.21 16.47 3.86
C ASP A 136 -11.31 17.09 4.95
N SER A 137 -11.05 18.39 4.85
CA SER A 137 -10.25 19.19 5.80
C SER A 137 -11.07 19.57 7.03
N TRP A 138 -11.80 18.61 7.63
CA TRP A 138 -12.69 18.85 8.77
C TRP A 138 -11.94 19.42 9.99
N ARG A 139 -10.69 18.96 10.24
CA ARG A 139 -9.86 19.50 11.34
C ARG A 139 -9.68 21.00 11.21
N ALA A 140 -9.38 21.49 10.01
CA ALA A 140 -9.19 22.91 9.76
C ALA A 140 -10.47 23.70 9.95
N ARG A 141 -11.61 23.13 9.52
CA ARG A 141 -12.93 23.74 9.66
C ARG A 141 -13.39 23.85 11.11
N LEU A 142 -13.16 22.81 11.91
CA LEU A 142 -13.59 22.74 13.31
C LEU A 142 -12.57 23.30 14.31
N TRP A 143 -11.34 23.60 13.87
CA TRP A 143 -10.30 24.13 14.75
C TRP A 143 -10.68 25.43 15.49
N PRO A 144 -11.38 26.41 14.87
CA PRO A 144 -11.80 27.62 15.55
C PRO A 144 -12.73 27.36 16.74
N ASP A 145 -13.62 26.37 16.65
CA ASP A 145 -14.54 26.02 17.72
C ASP A 145 -13.83 25.18 18.80
N LEU A 146 -12.97 24.25 18.37
CA LEU A 146 -12.25 23.34 19.26
C LEU A 146 -11.30 24.07 20.22
N ARG A 147 -10.65 25.15 19.76
CA ARG A 147 -9.71 25.94 20.59
C ARG A 147 -10.39 26.81 21.66
N GLU A 148 -11.72 26.94 21.60
CA GLU A 148 -12.51 27.72 22.56
C GLU A 148 -13.03 26.86 23.74
N LEU A 149 -12.82 25.53 23.68
CA LEU A 149 -13.14 24.56 24.74
C LEU A 149 -12.05 24.48 25.81
#